data_AF-F7S2E7-F1
#
_entry.id   AF-F7S2E7-F1
#
_cell.length_a   1.000
_cell.length_b   1.000
_cell.length_c   1.000
_cell.angle_alpha   90.00
_cell.angle_beta   90.00
_cell.angle_gamma   90.00
#
_symmetry.space_group_name_H-M   'P 1'
#
loop_
_entity.id
_entity.type
_entity.pdbx_description
1 polymer ?
#
loop_
_entity_poly.entity_id
_entity_poly.type
_entity_poly.pdbx_seq_one_letter_code
_entity_poly.pdbx_strand_id
1 'polypeptide(L)'
;MPLPDGYEGEFETKDLEPLFFDRYVIAKSGRLIVERKVFDKIEPPKEDESPDQDEYTRLAKSLLSPFRFIKETEDTNFHGIFTFSGYEIIGHEPDENNKTVLRPINKHHYYKAKFTDGQLVEIKIMGDDDHRLPIGSLFP
;
A
#
# COMPACT_ATOMS: atom_id res chain seq x y z
N MET A 1 14.24 1.97 14.87
CA MET A 1 15.29 1.21 14.18
C MET A 1 15.14 1.50 12.69
N PRO A 2 16.19 1.93 11.97
CA PRO A 2 16.10 2.07 10.51
C PRO A 2 15.88 0.70 9.87
N LEU A 3 15.23 0.67 8.72
CA LEU A 3 15.18 -0.53 7.87
C LEU A 3 16.62 -0.97 7.55
N PRO A 4 16.87 -2.27 7.29
CA PRO A 4 18.21 -2.70 6.91
C PRO A 4 18.70 -1.96 5.66
N ASP A 5 20.01 -1.82 5.48
CA ASP A 5 20.59 -1.08 4.35
C ASP A 5 20.24 -1.75 3.00
N GLY A 6 19.90 -0.94 1.99
CA GLY A 6 19.54 -1.42 0.64
C GLY A 6 18.04 -1.60 0.37
N TYR A 7 17.19 -1.24 1.33
CA TYR A 7 15.75 -1.48 1.26
C TYR A 7 14.99 -0.28 0.70
N GLU A 8 14.58 -0.41 -0.56
CA GLU A 8 13.68 0.51 -1.25
C GLU A 8 12.40 -0.24 -1.63
N GLY A 9 11.38 -0.20 -0.78
CA GLY A 9 10.14 -0.90 -1.06
C GLY A 9 8.97 -0.47 -0.17
N GLU A 10 7.77 -0.65 -0.69
CA GLU A 10 6.54 -0.58 0.09
C GLU A 10 6.37 -1.90 0.84
N PHE A 11 6.34 -1.85 2.17
CA PHE A 11 6.06 -3.00 3.00
C PHE A 11 4.56 -3.08 3.23
N GLU A 12 3.94 -4.19 2.85
CA GLU A 12 2.50 -4.40 3.05
C GLU A 12 2.24 -5.64 3.89
N THR A 13 1.38 -5.50 4.90
CA THR A 13 1.02 -6.61 5.78
C THR A 13 0.21 -7.68 5.04
N LYS A 14 0.44 -8.95 5.37
CA LYS A 14 -0.33 -10.10 4.88
C LYS A 14 -1.31 -10.67 5.89
N ASP A 15 -1.17 -10.30 7.16
CA ASP A 15 -1.93 -10.92 8.24
C ASP A 15 -3.33 -10.32 8.39
N LEU A 16 -3.54 -9.13 7.83
CA LEU A 16 -4.84 -8.50 7.76
C LEU A 16 -5.33 -8.64 6.33
N GLU A 17 -6.50 -9.27 6.16
CA GLU A 17 -7.19 -9.16 4.88
C GLU A 17 -7.32 -7.67 4.57
N PRO A 18 -6.96 -7.21 3.35
CA PRO A 18 -7.23 -5.86 2.96
C PRO A 18 -8.75 -5.72 2.90
N LEU A 19 -9.37 -5.30 4.01
CA LEU A 19 -10.57 -4.51 3.93
C LEU A 19 -10.23 -3.45 2.89
N PHE A 20 -10.96 -3.42 1.77
CA PHE A 20 -10.64 -2.75 0.49
C PHE A 20 -10.11 -1.30 0.55
N PHE A 21 -10.01 -0.73 1.75
CA PHE A 21 -9.68 0.63 2.09
C PHE A 21 -8.42 0.80 2.96
N ASP A 22 -8.03 -0.16 3.80
CA ASP A 22 -6.96 0.05 4.79
C ASP A 22 -5.71 -0.79 4.49
N ARG A 23 -4.56 -0.13 4.36
CA ARG A 23 -3.24 -0.75 4.13
C ARG A 23 -2.28 -0.38 5.24
N TYR A 24 -1.62 -1.36 5.86
CA TYR A 24 -0.59 -1.09 6.87
C TYR A 24 0.79 -1.10 6.22
N VAL A 25 1.57 -0.05 6.44
CA VAL A 25 2.93 0.07 5.89
C VAL A 25 3.94 0.55 6.94
N ILE A 26 5.20 0.18 6.73
CA ILE A 26 6.32 0.62 7.58
C ILE A 26 6.94 1.86 6.96
N ALA A 27 6.80 3.01 7.61
CA ALA A 27 7.44 4.26 7.19
C ALA A 27 8.97 4.17 7.31
N LYS A 28 9.70 5.05 6.62
CA LYS A 28 11.17 5.13 6.70
C LYS A 28 11.70 5.34 8.13
N SER A 29 10.92 5.97 8.99
CA SER A 29 11.21 6.13 10.43
C SER A 29 11.09 4.83 11.24
N GLY A 30 10.59 3.75 10.63
CA GLY A 30 10.19 2.52 11.29
C GLY A 30 8.84 2.63 12.00
N ARG A 31 8.05 3.67 11.76
CA ARG A 31 6.68 3.78 12.28
C ARG A 31 5.73 2.92 11.46
N LEU A 32 4.85 2.18 12.14
CA LEU A 32 3.72 1.52 11.50
C LEU A 32 2.62 2.55 11.28
N ILE A 33 2.31 2.80 10.02
CA ILE A 33 1.25 3.72 9.59
C ILE A 33 0.14 2.94 8.87
N VAL A 34 -1.09 3.41 9.01
CA VAL A 34 -2.24 2.95 8.23
C VAL A 34 -2.51 3.95 7.14
N GLU A 35 -2.59 3.47 5.91
CA GLU A 35 -3.06 4.21 4.76
C GLU A 35 -4.50 3.81 4.49
N ARG A 36 -5.45 4.72 4.74
CA ARG A 36 -6.87 4.53 4.48
C ARG A 36 -7.27 5.23 3.19
N LYS A 37 -7.99 4.52 2.32
CA LYS A 37 -8.69 5.10 1.17
C LYS A 37 -10.10 5.50 1.62
N VAL A 38 -10.33 6.79 1.75
CA VAL A 38 -11.64 7.35 2.07
C VAL A 38 -12.32 7.84 0.79
N PHE A 39 -13.61 7.57 0.66
CA PHE A 39 -14.44 8.20 -0.37
C PHE A 39 -14.80 9.60 0.09
N ASP A 40 -14.29 10.61 -0.61
CA ASP A 40 -14.76 11.96 -0.44
C ASP A 40 -15.78 12.28 -1.54
N LYS A 41 -16.90 12.88 -1.15
CA LYS A 41 -17.91 13.31 -2.10
C LYS A 41 -17.37 14.55 -2.78
N ILE A 42 -17.23 14.47 -4.11
CA ILE A 42 -17.00 15.68 -4.90
C ILE A 42 -18.31 16.46 -4.80
N GLU A 43 -18.27 17.69 -4.26
CA GLU A 43 -19.42 18.59 -4.39
C GLU A 43 -19.77 18.67 -5.88
N PRO A 44 -20.99 18.28 -6.30
CA PRO A 44 -21.36 18.41 -7.68
C PRO A 44 -21.12 19.86 -8.07
N PRO A 45 -20.44 20.13 -9.21
CA PRO A 45 -20.23 21.49 -9.65
C PRO A 45 -21.59 22.18 -9.64
N LYS A 46 -21.69 23.32 -8.96
CA LYS A 46 -22.92 24.12 -8.92
C LYS A 46 -23.42 24.22 -10.35
N GLU A 47 -24.68 23.88 -10.57
CA GLU A 47 -25.31 24.06 -11.87
C GLU A 47 -25.24 25.55 -12.18
N ASP A 48 -24.24 25.98 -12.95
CA ASP A 48 -24.37 27.21 -13.71
C ASP A 48 -25.55 26.93 -14.64
N GLU A 49 -26.68 27.57 -14.34
CA GLU A 49 -27.91 27.61 -15.12
C GLU A 49 -27.67 28.35 -16.46
N SER A 50 -26.63 27.99 -17.21
CA SER A 50 -26.49 28.40 -18.59
C SER A 50 -27.47 27.53 -19.41
N PRO A 51 -28.48 28.12 -20.08
CA PRO A 51 -29.52 27.37 -20.78
C PRO A 51 -29.03 26.59 -22.01
N ASP A 52 -27.74 26.69 -22.37
CA ASP A 52 -27.15 26.14 -23.60
C ASP A 52 -26.27 24.89 -23.40
N GLN A 53 -26.44 24.11 -22.32
CA GLN A 53 -25.72 22.84 -22.21
C GLN A 53 -26.37 21.77 -23.09
N ASP A 54 -25.62 21.30 -24.10
CA ASP A 54 -26.05 20.21 -24.97
C ASP A 54 -26.24 18.88 -24.21
N GLU A 55 -27.03 17.98 -24.79
CA GLU A 55 -27.39 16.68 -24.18
C GLU A 55 -26.14 15.82 -23.89
N TYR A 56 -25.09 15.97 -24.70
CA TYR A 56 -23.81 15.29 -24.53
C TYR A 56 -23.04 15.78 -23.29
N THR A 57 -23.06 17.08 -23.01
CA THR A 57 -22.41 17.70 -21.84
C THR A 57 -23.11 17.28 -20.55
N ARG A 58 -24.44 17.15 -20.58
CA ARG A 58 -25.24 16.61 -19.46
C ARG A 58 -24.92 15.14 -19.19
N LEU A 59 -24.82 14.33 -20.24
CA LEU A 59 -24.44 12.91 -20.12
C LEU A 59 -23.00 12.75 -19.62
N ALA A 60 -22.06 13.58 -20.10
CA ALA A 60 -20.67 13.54 -19.66
C ALA A 60 -20.53 13.87 -18.16
N LYS A 61 -21.29 14.85 -17.66
CA LYS A 61 -21.32 15.18 -16.22
C LYS A 61 -21.94 14.08 -15.35
N SER A 62 -22.98 13.40 -15.84
CA SER A 62 -23.60 12.28 -15.10
C SER A 62 -22.75 11.02 -15.08
N LEU A 63 -21.82 10.87 -16.02
CA LEU A 63 -20.84 9.78 -16.09
C LEU A 63 -19.59 10.01 -15.22
N LEU A 64 -19.37 11.22 -14.70
CA LEU A 64 -18.29 11.48 -13.75
C LEU A 64 -18.63 10.87 -12.40
N SER A 65 -17.73 10.02 -11.88
CA SER A 65 -17.90 9.42 -10.55
C SER A 65 -18.05 10.52 -9.50
N PRO A 66 -19.12 10.52 -8.67
CA PRO A 66 -19.34 11.54 -7.64
C PRO A 66 -18.39 11.40 -6.44
N PHE A 67 -17.47 10.43 -6.49
CA PHE A 67 -16.53 10.14 -5.43
C PHE A 67 -15.10 10.24 -5.95
N ARG A 68 -14.27 10.95 -5.19
CA ARG A 68 -12.81 10.87 -5.29
C ARG A 68 -12.28 10.01 -4.16
N PHE A 69 -11.21 9.26 -4.45
CA PHE A 69 -10.46 8.59 -3.40
C PHE A 69 -9.47 9.57 -2.79
N ILE A 70 -9.55 9.78 -1.49
CA ILE A 70 -8.52 10.47 -0.71
C ILE A 70 -7.74 9.43 0.07
N LYS A 71 -6.42 9.62 0.15
CA LYS A 71 -5.52 8.80 0.96
C LYS A 71 -5.29 9.53 2.28
N GLU A 72 -5.77 8.95 3.37
CA GLU A 72 -5.46 9.40 4.73
C GLU A 72 -4.38 8.49 5.32
N THR A 73 -3.43 9.08 6.04
CA THR A 73 -2.34 8.35 6.69
C THR A 73 -2.36 8.60 8.18
N GLU A 74 -2.46 7.55 8.98
CA GLU A 74 -2.54 7.62 10.43
C GLU A 74 -1.39 6.84 11.08
N ASP A 75 -0.78 7.41 12.12
CA ASP A 75 0.17 6.71 12.98
C ASP A 75 -0.57 5.68 13.85
N THR A 76 0.02 4.51 14.04
CA THR A 76 -0.54 3.49 14.95
C THR A 76 0.17 3.51 16.30
N ASN A 77 -0.54 3.05 17.35
CA ASN A 77 0.06 2.67 18.63
C ASN A 77 0.13 1.14 18.77
N PHE A 78 0.26 0.43 17.65
CA PHE A 78 0.17 -1.03 17.63
C PHE A 78 1.32 -1.68 18.39
N HIS A 79 0.99 -2.74 19.15
CA HIS A 79 1.95 -3.57 19.84
C HIS A 79 1.73 -5.03 19.44
N GLY A 80 2.74 -5.65 18.81
CA GLY A 80 2.58 -7.00 18.30
C GLY A 80 3.52 -7.30 17.15
N ILE A 81 3.17 -8.32 16.37
CA ILE A 81 3.97 -8.80 15.25
C ILE A 81 3.09 -8.89 14.01
N PHE A 82 3.62 -8.42 12.88
CA PHE A 82 3.00 -8.53 11.56
C PHE A 82 3.97 -9.15 10.55
N THR A 83 3.41 -9.85 9.59
CA THR A 83 4.09 -10.36 8.41
C THR A 83 3.94 -9.36 7.28
N PHE A 84 5.06 -8.85 6.76
CA PHE A 84 5.10 -7.95 5.62
C PHE A 84 5.72 -8.61 4.40
N SER A 85 5.28 -8.22 3.21
CA SER A 85 6.01 -8.43 1.97
C SER A 85 6.81 -7.19 1.60
N GLY A 86 8.02 -7.38 1.07
CA GLY A 86 8.83 -6.31 0.50
C GLY A 86 9.73 -6.84 -0.62
N TYR A 87 10.42 -5.93 -1.31
CA TYR A 87 11.32 -6.27 -2.41
C TYR A 87 12.72 -5.72 -2.13
N GLU A 88 13.73 -6.52 -2.48
CA GLU A 88 15.14 -6.10 -2.51
C GLU A 88 15.56 -5.95 -3.98
N ILE A 89 16.20 -4.83 -4.31
CA ILE A 89 16.79 -4.65 -5.64
C ILE A 89 18.16 -5.35 -5.64
N ILE A 90 18.23 -6.53 -6.26
CA ILE A 90 19.44 -7.36 -6.29
C ILE A 90 20.34 -7.06 -7.50
N GLY A 91 19.88 -6.22 -8.42
CA GLY A 91 20.61 -5.88 -9.62
C GLY A 91 19.77 -5.09 -10.61
N HIS A 92 20.32 -4.90 -11.80
CA HIS A 92 19.70 -4.17 -12.88
C HIS A 92 19.94 -4.92 -14.19
N GLU A 93 18.91 -5.10 -15.00
CA GLU A 93 19.02 -5.71 -16.32
C GLU A 93 18.57 -4.75 -17.42
N PRO A 94 19.10 -4.85 -18.65
CA PRO A 94 18.63 -4.05 -19.77
C PRO A 94 17.14 -4.35 -20.03
N ASP A 95 16.32 -3.32 -20.17
CA ASP A 95 14.95 -3.50 -20.63
C ASP A 95 14.96 -4.08 -22.06
N GLU A 96 14.16 -5.12 -22.27
CA GLU A 96 13.97 -5.80 -23.56
C GLU A 96 13.57 -4.82 -24.67
N ASN A 97 12.87 -3.74 -24.31
CA ASN A 97 12.39 -2.72 -25.25
C ASN A 97 13.36 -1.54 -25.42
N ASN A 98 14.29 -1.33 -24.48
CA ASN A 98 15.23 -0.21 -24.54
C ASN A 98 16.48 -0.50 -23.70
N LYS A 99 17.56 -0.94 -24.36
CA LYS A 99 18.85 -1.27 -23.73
C LYS A 99 19.54 -0.11 -22.98
N THR A 100 19.00 1.10 -23.09
CA THR A 100 19.49 2.29 -22.36
C THR A 100 18.84 2.40 -20.98
N VAL A 101 17.67 1.81 -20.78
CA VAL A 101 16.95 1.79 -19.50
C VAL A 101 17.26 0.48 -18.80
N LEU A 102 17.78 0.59 -17.58
CA LEU A 102 18.05 -0.54 -16.72
C LEU A 102 16.84 -0.78 -15.80
N ARG A 103 16.15 -1.90 -15.97
CA ARG A 103 15.05 -2.31 -15.10
C ARG A 103 15.62 -2.97 -13.83
N PRO A 104 15.13 -2.61 -12.63
CA PRO A 104 15.59 -3.24 -11.39
C PRO A 104 15.13 -4.70 -11.35
N ILE A 105 16.07 -5.60 -11.00
CA ILE A 105 15.77 -6.99 -10.70
C ILE A 105 15.37 -7.05 -9.23
N ASN A 106 14.12 -7.42 -8.99
CA ASN A 106 13.55 -7.46 -7.65
C ASN A 106 13.53 -8.89 -7.13
N LYS A 107 14.05 -9.08 -5.92
CA LYS A 107 13.84 -10.30 -5.14
C LYS A 107 12.77 -10.04 -4.10
N HIS A 108 11.67 -10.79 -4.17
CA HIS A 108 10.59 -10.66 -3.22
C HIS A 108 10.89 -11.43 -1.95
N HIS A 109 10.57 -10.83 -0.80
CA HIS A 109 10.85 -11.38 0.52
C HIS A 109 9.66 -11.18 1.44
N TYR A 110 9.53 -12.11 2.38
CA TYR A 110 8.61 -11.99 3.51
C TYR A 110 9.37 -11.67 4.78
N TYR A 111 8.76 -10.82 5.59
CA TYR A 111 9.36 -10.29 6.80
C TYR A 111 8.41 -10.48 7.96
N LYS A 112 8.94 -10.91 9.11
CA LYS A 112 8.22 -10.84 10.38
C LYS A 112 8.74 -9.65 11.15
N ALA A 113 7.89 -8.64 11.34
CA ALA A 113 8.22 -7.37 11.96
C ALA A 113 7.48 -7.21 13.29
N LYS A 114 8.21 -6.83 14.35
CA LYS A 114 7.69 -6.60 15.69
C LYS A 114 7.64 -5.12 16.00
N PHE A 115 6.51 -4.68 16.54
CA PHE A 115 6.24 -3.29 16.91
C PHE A 115 5.91 -3.16 18.38
N THR A 116 6.25 -2.00 18.92
CA THR A 116 5.85 -1.54 20.25
C THR A 116 5.43 -0.09 20.12
N ASP A 117 4.19 0.21 20.48
CA ASP A 117 3.57 1.54 20.36
C ASP A 117 3.71 2.13 18.94
N GLY A 118 3.59 1.27 17.92
CA GLY A 118 3.75 1.61 16.51
C GLY A 118 5.20 1.78 16.05
N GLN A 119 6.19 1.65 16.92
CA GLN A 119 7.60 1.72 16.55
C GLN A 119 8.14 0.33 16.23
N LEU A 120 8.80 0.17 15.08
CA LEU A 120 9.52 -1.04 14.71
C LEU A 120 10.69 -1.26 15.67
N VAL A 121 10.67 -2.42 16.33
CA VAL A 121 11.69 -2.88 17.28
C VAL A 121 12.56 -3.98 16.67
N GLU A 122 12.00 -4.81 15.79
CA GLU A 122 12.70 -5.94 15.18
C GLU A 122 12.07 -6.30 13.84
N ILE A 123 12.89 -6.69 12.84
CA ILE A 123 12.43 -7.24 11.56
C ILE A 123 13.33 -8.40 11.15
N LYS A 124 12.73 -9.52 10.71
CA LYS A 124 13.45 -10.72 10.28
C LYS A 124 12.93 -11.20 8.93
N ILE A 125 13.84 -11.52 8.01
CA ILE A 125 13.49 -12.24 6.77
C ILE A 125 13.02 -13.64 7.16
N MET A 126 11.86 -14.05 6.64
CA MET A 126 11.36 -15.41 6.78
C MET A 126 12.07 -16.30 5.74
N GLY A 127 12.52 -17.47 6.14
CA GLY A 127 13.13 -18.44 5.22
C GLY A 127 12.10 -19.02 4.24
N ASP A 128 12.58 -19.65 3.16
CA ASP A 128 11.72 -20.22 2.10
C ASP A 128 10.71 -21.26 2.63
N ASP A 129 11.05 -21.96 3.72
CA ASP A 129 10.20 -22.96 4.38
C ASP A 129 9.10 -22.33 5.27
N ASP A 130 9.27 -21.09 5.72
CA ASP A 130 8.32 -20.37 6.60
C ASP A 130 7.19 -19.69 5.80
N HIS A 131 7.21 -19.73 4.47
CA HIS A 131 6.19 -19.12 3.60
C HIS A 131 4.86 -19.86 3.62
N ARG A 132 4.84 -21.09 4.16
CA ARG A 132 3.61 -21.82 4.43
C ARG A 132 3.00 -21.29 5.72
N LEU A 133 2.21 -20.22 5.61
CA LEU A 133 1.20 -19.95 6.63
C LEU A 133 0.47 -21.27 6.92
N PRO A 134 0.30 -21.67 8.19
CA PRO A 134 -0.58 -22.79 8.48
C PRO A 134 -1.97 -22.43 7.95
N ILE A 135 -2.39 -23.12 6.89
CA ILE A 135 -3.80 -23.14 6.49
C ILE A 135 -4.52 -23.79 7.67
N GLY A 136 -5.16 -22.98 8.52
CA GLY A 136 -6.07 -23.47 9.55
C GLY A 136 -5.72 -23.19 11.02
N SER A 137 -5.36 -21.97 11.39
CA SER A 137 -5.52 -21.54 12.80
C SER A 137 -6.25 -20.19 12.92
N LEU A 138 -7.43 -20.10 12.32
CA LEU A 138 -8.48 -19.19 12.82
C LEU A 138 -9.21 -19.95 13.93
N PHE A 139 -9.03 -19.44 15.16
CA PHE A 139 -9.56 -19.89 16.45
C PHE A 139 -11.10 -20.07 16.48
N PRO A 140 -11.67 -20.77 17.49
CA PRO A 140 -11.09 -21.25 18.76
C PRO A 140 -10.95 -22.76 18.92
#